data_AF-A0A3A8ARI9-F1
#
_entry.id   AF-A0A3A8ARI9-F1
#
_cell.length_a   1.000
_cell.length_b   1.000
_cell.length_c   1.000
_cell.angle_alpha   90.00
_cell.angle_beta   90.00
_cell.angle_gamma   90.00
#
_symmetry.space_group_name_H-M   'P 1'
#
loop_
_entity.id
_entity.type
_entity.pdbx_description
1 polymer ?
#
loop_
_entity_poly.entity_id
_entity_poly.type
_entity_poly.pdbx_seq_one_letter_code
_entity_poly.pdbx_strand_id
1 'polypeptide(L)'
;MRRRSLSRLKQVAAINARVFAAFVFGALAWLLWPSSVEWWQFFVFSGLMIAGAVSFLSDAIWRCLQLYEHDKAVAEFRIIGGDPKSSDVASNETLKKAGMIK
;
A
#
# COMPACT_ATOMS: atom_id res chain seq x y z
N MET A 1 -17.42 -8.39 3.96
CA MET A 1 -16.67 -7.14 4.26
C MET A 1 -15.28 -7.35 4.89
N ARG A 2 -15.07 -8.27 5.85
CA ARG A 2 -13.82 -8.40 6.65
C ARG A 2 -12.52 -8.72 5.89
N ARG A 3 -12.57 -9.37 4.72
CA ARG A 3 -11.36 -9.68 3.90
C ARG A 3 -10.78 -8.45 3.19
N ARG A 4 -11.60 -7.47 2.81
CA ARG A 4 -11.15 -6.25 2.09
C ARG A 4 -10.40 -5.27 2.99
N SER A 5 -10.75 -5.17 4.28
CA SER A 5 -10.02 -4.29 5.21
C SER A 5 -8.62 -4.82 5.51
N LEU A 6 -8.47 -6.14 5.62
CA LEU A 6 -7.18 -6.78 5.86
C LEU A 6 -6.22 -6.63 4.67
N SER A 7 -6.70 -6.66 3.42
CA SER A 7 -5.84 -6.45 2.25
C SER A 7 -5.32 -5.01 2.18
N ARG A 8 -6.17 -4.03 2.51
CA ARG A 8 -5.78 -2.61 2.53
C ARG A 8 -4.75 -2.32 3.61
N LEU A 9 -4.96 -2.84 4.82
CA LEU A 9 -3.98 -2.69 5.92
C LEU A 9 -2.61 -3.28 5.54
N LYS A 10 -2.59 -4.43 4.87
CA LYS A 10 -1.35 -5.03 4.36
C LYS A 10 -0.66 -4.15 3.32
N GLN A 11 -1.42 -3.54 2.41
CA GLN A 11 -0.86 -2.64 1.39
C GLN A 11 -0.28 -1.37 2.01
N VAL A 12 -1.00 -0.74 2.95
CA VAL A 12 -0.51 0.45 3.68
C VAL A 12 0.73 0.11 4.50
N ALA A 13 0.72 -1.02 5.22
CA ALA A 13 1.89 -1.49 5.96
C ALA A 13 3.09 -1.74 5.02
N ALA A 14 2.86 -2.32 3.84
CA ALA A 14 3.90 -2.56 2.84
C ALA A 14 4.48 -1.27 2.23
N ILE A 15 3.66 -0.22 2.08
CA ILE A 15 4.13 1.11 1.64
C ILE A 15 4.98 1.74 2.76
N ASN A 16 4.47 1.76 4.00
CA ASN A 16 5.19 2.33 5.14
C ASN A 16 6.52 1.62 5.39
N ALA A 17 6.55 0.29 5.28
CA ALA A 17 7.78 -0.49 5.41
C ALA A 17 8.83 -0.10 4.36
N ARG A 18 8.41 0.20 3.12
CA ARG A 18 9.31 0.66 2.06
C ARG A 18 9.82 2.07 2.27
N VAL A 19 8.95 2.97 2.69
CA VAL A 19 9.36 4.35 3.04
C VAL A 19 10.35 4.31 4.20
N PHE A 20 10.09 3.48 5.21
CA PHE A 20 11.02 3.26 6.32
C PHE A 20 12.34 2.66 5.84
N ALA A 21 12.32 1.64 4.98
CA ALA A 21 13.52 1.06 4.40
C ALA A 21 14.33 2.10 3.60
N ALA A 22 13.66 2.92 2.78
CA ALA A 22 14.30 4.01 2.05
C ALA A 22 14.99 5.00 2.99
N PHE A 23 14.32 5.38 4.07
CA PHE A 23 14.89 6.25 5.10
C PHE A 23 16.10 5.63 5.80
N VAL A 24 16.01 4.36 6.22
CA VAL A 24 17.13 3.65 6.87
C VAL A 24 18.33 3.57 5.94
N PHE A 25 18.13 3.21 4.67
CA PHE A 25 19.22 3.15 3.69
C PHE A 25 19.84 4.53 3.45
N GLY A 26 19.03 5.60 3.36
CA GLY A 26 19.54 6.97 3.25
C GLY A 26 20.32 7.42 4.49
N ALA A 27 19.85 7.07 5.68
CA ALA A 27 20.55 7.37 6.94
C ALA A 27 21.87 6.61 7.05
N LEU A 28 21.91 5.33 6.66
CA LEU A 28 23.13 4.54 6.60
C LEU A 28 24.12 5.09 5.57
N ALA A 29 23.63 5.53 4.40
CA ALA A 29 24.48 6.18 3.40
C ALA A 29 25.15 7.44 3.96
N TRP A 30 24.39 8.27 4.68
CA TRP A 30 24.90 9.46 5.33
C TRP A 30 25.92 9.14 6.42
N LEU A 31 25.63 8.14 7.27
CA LEU A 31 26.52 7.71 8.35
C LEU A 31 27.84 7.13 7.82
N LEU A 32 27.77 6.40 6.71
CA LEU A 32 28.92 5.81 6.03
C LEU A 32 29.59 6.77 5.05
N TRP A 33 29.21 8.06 5.03
CA TRP A 33 29.84 9.04 4.16
C TRP A 33 31.30 9.26 4.60
N PRO A 34 32.29 8.98 3.74
CA PRO A 34 33.69 9.08 4.13
C PRO A 34 34.15 10.54 4.23
N SER A 35 34.96 10.81 5.23
CA SER A 35 35.57 12.12 5.50
C SER A 35 36.94 12.31 4.83
N SER A 36 37.56 11.24 4.33
CA SER A 36 38.87 11.28 3.68
C SER A 36 38.96 10.28 2.53
N VAL A 37 39.89 10.55 1.60
CA VAL A 37 40.07 9.76 0.37
C VAL A 37 40.62 8.36 0.64
N GLU A 38 41.33 8.17 1.75
CA GLU A 38 41.87 6.86 2.18
C GLU A 38 40.75 5.84 2.48
N TRP A 39 39.54 6.33 2.76
CA TRP A 39 38.36 5.54 3.11
C TRP A 39 37.44 5.34 1.90
N TRP A 40 38.01 5.23 0.70
CA TRP A 40 37.26 5.24 -0.55
C TRP A 40 36.22 4.13 -0.68
N GLN A 41 36.45 2.96 -0.05
CA GLN A 41 35.49 1.86 -0.04
C GLN A 41 34.14 2.28 0.56
N PHE A 42 34.15 3.22 1.51
CA PHE A 42 32.91 3.74 2.10
C PHE A 42 32.12 4.63 1.15
N PHE A 43 32.76 5.28 0.16
CA PHE A 43 32.02 5.94 -0.93
C PHE A 43 31.24 4.92 -1.75
N VAL A 44 31.84 3.75 -2.05
CA VAL A 44 31.16 2.68 -2.78
C VAL A 44 29.98 2.15 -1.98
N PHE A 45 30.18 1.84 -0.70
CA PHE A 45 29.10 1.38 0.18
C PHE A 45 27.99 2.42 0.35
N SER A 46 28.35 3.68 0.59
CA SER A 46 27.38 4.78 0.70
C SER A 46 26.59 4.95 -0.62
N GLY A 47 27.26 4.88 -1.76
CA GLY A 47 26.62 4.90 -3.08
C GLY A 47 25.62 3.76 -3.29
N LEU A 48 25.97 2.52 -2.89
CA LEU A 48 25.05 1.38 -2.94
C LEU A 48 23.84 1.59 -2.00
N MET A 49 24.06 2.18 -0.83
CA MET A 49 22.97 2.49 0.11
C MET A 49 22.04 3.58 -0.46
N ILE A 50 22.56 4.61 -1.13
CA ILE A 50 21.77 5.62 -1.83
C ILE A 50 20.93 4.97 -2.94
N ALA A 51 21.54 4.12 -3.78
CA ALA A 51 20.83 3.41 -4.84
C ALA A 51 19.69 2.53 -4.27
N GLY A 52 19.96 1.85 -3.14
CA GLY A 52 18.94 1.12 -2.39
C GLY A 52 17.81 2.02 -1.90
N ALA A 53 18.14 3.18 -1.30
CA ALA A 53 17.15 4.14 -0.82
C ALA A 53 16.23 4.63 -1.93
N VAL A 54 16.79 4.99 -3.09
CA VAL A 54 16.02 5.40 -4.29
C VAL A 54 15.14 4.27 -4.80
N SER A 55 15.63 3.03 -4.79
CA SER A 55 14.87 1.86 -5.24
C SER A 55 13.66 1.61 -4.35
N PHE A 56 13.83 1.65 -3.02
CA PHE A 56 12.70 1.50 -2.09
C PHE A 56 11.70 2.64 -2.18
N LEU A 57 12.18 3.87 -2.35
CA LEU A 57 11.33 5.05 -2.48
C LEU A 57 10.49 5.00 -3.77
N SER A 58 11.10 4.64 -4.90
CA SER A 58 10.39 4.49 -6.16
C SER A 58 9.33 3.38 -6.09
N ASP A 59 9.63 2.20 -5.53
CA ASP A 59 8.63 1.13 -5.33
C ASP A 59 7.50 1.57 -4.38
N ALA A 60 7.79 2.36 -3.34
CA ALA A 60 6.78 2.94 -2.47
C ALA A 60 5.83 3.90 -3.23
N ILE A 61 6.39 4.77 -4.07
CA ILE A 61 5.61 5.70 -4.91
C ILE A 61 4.71 4.91 -5.88
N TRP A 62 5.26 3.94 -6.59
CA TRP A 62 4.50 3.10 -7.52
C TRP A 62 3.32 2.39 -6.83
N ARG A 63 3.53 1.84 -5.64
CA ARG A 63 2.47 1.20 -4.85
C ARG A 63 1.41 2.18 -4.37
N CYS A 64 1.82 3.39 -4.03
CA CYS A 64 0.91 4.45 -3.65
C CYS A 64 0.00 4.84 -4.83
N LEU A 65 0.58 4.99 -6.03
CA LEU A 65 -0.17 5.28 -7.25
C LEU A 65 -1.15 4.16 -7.60
N GLN A 66 -0.73 2.90 -7.55
CA GLN A 66 -1.62 1.75 -7.78
C GLN A 66 -2.78 1.69 -6.79
N LEU A 67 -2.51 1.97 -5.51
CA LEU A 67 -3.57 2.03 -4.49
C LEU A 67 -4.55 3.17 -4.77
N TYR A 68 -4.04 4.34 -5.15
CA TYR A 68 -4.86 5.49 -5.50
C TYR A 68 -5.74 5.23 -6.73
N GLU A 69 -5.20 4.65 -7.80
CA GLU A 69 -5.98 4.29 -9.00
C GLU A 69 -7.08 3.28 -8.67
N HIS A 70 -6.77 2.26 -7.87
CA HIS A 70 -7.76 1.30 -7.41
C HIS A 70 -8.86 1.97 -6.58
N ASP A 71 -8.50 2.83 -5.63
CA ASP A 71 -9.47 3.56 -4.79
C ASP A 71 -10.34 4.52 -5.61
N LYS A 72 -9.74 5.19 -6.60
CA LYS A 72 -10.46 6.07 -7.54
C LYS A 72 -11.48 5.26 -8.35
N ALA A 73 -11.08 4.13 -8.93
CA ALA A 73 -11.99 3.27 -9.69
C ALA A 73 -13.16 2.78 -8.81
N VAL A 74 -12.88 2.36 -7.57
CA VAL A 74 -13.93 1.96 -6.61
C VAL A 74 -14.87 3.11 -6.28
N ALA A 75 -14.37 4.34 -6.13
CA ALA A 75 -15.19 5.51 -5.89
C ALA A 75 -16.09 5.84 -7.09
N GLU A 76 -15.58 5.78 -8.31
CA GLU A 76 -16.36 5.99 -9.54
C GLU A 76 -17.50 4.96 -9.67
N PHE A 77 -17.23 3.68 -9.40
CA PHE A 77 -18.28 2.65 -9.38
C PHE A 77 -19.33 2.87 -8.29
N ARG A 78 -18.93 3.40 -7.12
CA ARG A 78 -19.88 3.71 -6.05
C ARG A 78 -20.80 4.87 -6.39
N ILE A 79 -20.31 5.85 -7.16
CA ILE A 79 -21.11 6.99 -7.64
C ILE A 79 -22.13 6.52 -8.68
N ILE A 80 -21.74 5.62 -9.59
CA ILE A 80 -22.64 5.12 -10.66
C ILE A 80 -23.64 4.08 -10.15
N GLY A 81 -23.23 3.22 -9.20
CA GLY A 81 -24.08 2.14 -8.68
C GLY A 81 -25.08 2.54 -7.60
N GLY A 82 -24.97 3.75 -7.04
CA GLY A 82 -25.59 4.10 -5.75
C GLY A 82 -25.03 3.25 -4.60
N ASP A 83 -25.28 3.66 -3.35
CA ASP A 83 -24.94 2.79 -2.21
C ASP A 83 -25.66 1.45 -2.41
N PRO A 84 -24.96 0.30 -2.29
CA PRO A 84 -25.61 -0.99 -2.46
C PRO A 84 -26.78 -1.05 -1.48
N LYS A 85 -28.02 -1.02 -2.00
CA LYS A 85 -29.21 -1.25 -1.18
C LYS A 85 -28.94 -2.56 -0.44
N SER A 86 -28.79 -2.47 0.89
CA SER A 86 -28.71 -3.63 1.77
C SER A 86 -29.76 -4.63 1.30
N SER A 87 -29.32 -5.81 0.88
CA SER A 87 -30.20 -6.87 0.42
C SER A 87 -30.92 -7.53 1.61
N ASP A 88 -31.43 -6.75 2.57
CA ASP A 88 -32.45 -7.22 3.52
C ASP A 88 -33.70 -7.70 2.78
N VAL A 89 -33.88 -7.27 1.51
CA VAL A 89 -34.89 -7.78 0.58
C VAL A 89 -34.69 -9.24 0.13
N ALA A 90 -33.54 -9.85 0.38
CA ALA A 90 -33.25 -11.25 0.03
C ALA A 90 -32.64 -12.04 1.20
N SER A 91 -32.98 -11.70 2.44
CA SER A 91 -32.74 -12.60 3.56
C SER A 91 -33.67 -13.81 3.44
N ASN A 92 -33.21 -15.00 3.85
CA ASN A 92 -34.05 -16.20 3.87
C ASN A 92 -35.32 -15.99 4.72
N GLU A 93 -35.25 -15.15 5.75
CA GLU A 93 -36.42 -14.77 6.55
C GLU A 93 -37.43 -13.95 5.75
N THR A 94 -36.99 -13.00 4.92
CA THR A 94 -37.86 -12.21 4.04
C THR A 94 -38.53 -13.08 2.99
N LEU A 95 -37.79 -14.04 2.41
CA LEU A 95 -38.31 -15.02 1.44
C LEU A 95 -39.28 -16.02 2.07
N LYS A 96 -39.05 -16.41 3.33
CA LYS A 96 -39.97 -17.25 4.11
C LYS A 96 -41.23 -16.50 4.51
N LYS A 97 -41.12 -15.22 4.89
CA LYS A 97 -42.26 -14.33 5.20
C LYS A 97 -43.10 -14.01 3.96
N ALA A 98 -42.46 -13.94 2.79
CA ALA A 98 -43.13 -13.78 1.48
C ALA A 98 -43.65 -15.10 0.89
N GLY A 99 -43.49 -16.24 1.59
CA GLY A 99 -44.01 -17.54 1.15
C GLY A 99 -43.30 -18.19 -0.02
N MET A 100 -42.11 -17.69 -0.41
CA MET A 100 -41.36 -18.19 -1.56
C MET A 100 -40.52 -19.44 -1.25
N ILE A 101 -40.21 -19.68 0.03
CA ILE A 101 -39.42 -20.83 0.50
C ILE A 101 -39.99 -21.32 1.85
N LYS A 102 -40.10 -22.64 2.05
CA LYS A 102 -40.58 -23.27 3.30
C LYS A 102 -39.46 -23.45 4.32
#